data_AF-A0A249T3S9-F1
#
_entry.id   AF-A0A249T3S9-F1
#
_cell.length_a   1.000
_cell.length_b   1.000
_cell.length_c   1.000
_cell.angle_alpha   90.00
_cell.angle_beta   90.00
_cell.angle_gamma   90.00
#
_symmetry.space_group_name_H-M   'P 1'
#
loop_
_entity.id
_entity.type
_entity.pdbx_description
1 polymer ?
#
loop_
_entity_poly.entity_id
_entity_poly.type
_entity_poly.pdbx_seq_one_letter_code
_entity_poly.pdbx_strand_id
1 'polypeptide(L)'
;MHQEDHTMAMRFSDTNEWEEDWFITMSGEYQHLWKYIKDKCDVAGVWKPNVAMFQAITKFNVSLDSFLKKVNGGKLRIIVLENGRWFIPGFIKFQYFNKQQEFELLLNNPLHKSLYQSLNTNSVDLGAVRGLIAVCQPSKDKDKVKDKKKS
;
A
#
# COMPACT_ATOMS: atom_id res chain seq x y z
N MET A 1 5.49 -0.88 -37.56
CA MET A 1 5.63 0.10 -36.47
C MET A 1 5.84 -0.71 -35.20
N HIS A 2 7.09 -1.00 -34.86
CA HIS A 2 7.41 -1.74 -33.64
C HIS A 2 7.18 -0.78 -32.47
N GLN A 3 6.19 -1.10 -31.64
CA GLN A 3 6.02 -0.45 -30.36
C GLN A 3 7.20 -0.92 -29.51
N GLU A 4 8.17 -0.04 -29.31
CA GLU A 4 9.25 -0.26 -28.36
C GLU A 4 8.61 -0.33 -26.97
N ASP A 5 8.55 -1.56 -26.44
CA ASP A 5 8.12 -1.82 -25.08
C ASP A 5 9.23 -1.29 -24.16
N HIS A 6 9.19 0.01 -23.88
CA HIS A 6 10.11 0.64 -22.94
C HIS A 6 9.90 0.00 -21.58
N THR A 7 10.79 -0.94 -21.23
CA THR A 7 10.86 -1.49 -19.89
C THR A 7 11.25 -0.37 -18.94
N MET A 8 10.24 0.25 -18.31
CA MET A 8 10.45 1.20 -17.23
C MET A 8 11.30 0.55 -16.14
N ALA A 9 12.37 1.22 -15.73
CA ALA A 9 13.26 0.72 -14.70
C ALA A 9 12.45 0.39 -13.42
N MET A 10 12.75 -0.74 -12.76
CA MET A 10 12.14 -1.06 -11.48
C MET A 10 12.58 -0.04 -10.43
N ARG A 11 11.65 0.80 -9.99
CA ARG A 11 11.86 1.81 -8.96
C ARG A 11 11.07 1.42 -7.72
N PHE A 12 11.69 1.56 -6.55
CA PHE A 12 11.02 1.37 -5.25
C PHE A 12 10.14 2.57 -4.84
N SER A 13 10.25 3.68 -5.58
CA SER A 13 9.49 4.91 -5.37
C SER A 13 8.83 5.33 -6.66
N ASP A 14 7.61 5.84 -6.56
CA ASP A 14 6.88 6.41 -7.69
C ASP A 14 7.61 7.66 -8.18
N THR A 15 8.15 7.62 -9.39
CA THR A 15 8.83 8.77 -10.00
C THR A 15 7.84 9.84 -10.42
N ASN A 16 6.61 9.44 -10.75
CA ASN A 16 5.57 10.37 -11.21
C ASN A 16 5.07 11.24 -10.07
N GLU A 17 5.29 10.84 -8.82
CA GLU A 17 4.99 11.65 -7.64
C GLU A 17 5.64 13.03 -7.69
N TRP A 18 6.82 13.15 -8.29
CA TRP A 18 7.53 14.43 -8.43
C TRP A 18 6.92 15.36 -9.48
N GLU A 19 6.03 14.85 -10.32
CA GLU A 19 5.32 15.57 -11.37
C GLU A 19 3.90 15.95 -10.95
N GLU A 20 3.46 15.50 -9.77
CA GLU A 20 2.10 15.72 -9.29
C GLU A 20 1.97 17.06 -8.54
N ASP A 21 1.01 17.89 -8.94
CA ASP A 21 0.76 19.22 -8.36
C ASP A 21 0.66 19.22 -6.83
N TRP A 22 -0.02 18.22 -6.25
CA TRP A 22 -0.18 18.11 -4.79
C TRP A 22 1.17 17.93 -4.09
N PHE A 23 2.12 17.24 -4.71
CA PHE A 23 3.43 16.98 -4.13
C PHE A 23 4.34 18.19 -4.32
N ILE A 24 4.33 18.80 -5.51
CA ILE A 24 5.09 20.02 -5.84
C ILE A 24 4.71 21.17 -4.91
N THR A 25 3.41 21.32 -4.60
CA THR A 25 2.92 22.42 -3.75
C THR A 25 3.07 22.17 -2.25
N MET A 26 3.44 20.96 -1.82
CA MET A 26 3.78 20.71 -0.41
C MET A 26 5.14 21.31 -0.05
N SER A 27 5.27 21.74 1.20
CA SER A 27 6.56 22.15 1.74
C SER A 27 7.52 20.97 1.86
N GLY A 28 8.82 21.26 1.85
CA GLY A 28 9.88 20.24 1.91
C GLY A 28 9.76 19.33 3.14
N GLU A 29 9.32 19.84 4.30
CA GLU A 29 9.10 19.00 5.47
C GLU A 29 7.95 18.01 5.31
N TYR A 30 6.88 18.40 4.59
CA TYR A 30 5.74 17.51 4.33
C TYR A 30 6.04 16.50 3.22
N GLN A 31 6.83 16.87 2.21
CA GLN A 31 7.37 15.91 1.24
C GLN A 31 8.23 14.84 1.93
N HIS A 32 9.07 15.25 2.89
CA HIS A 32 9.85 14.30 3.69
C HIS A 32 8.98 13.42 4.59
N LEU A 33 7.97 14.00 5.24
CA LEU A 33 7.04 13.23 6.06
C LEU A 33 6.30 12.18 5.24
N TRP A 34 5.85 12.52 4.03
CA TRP A 34 5.21 11.57 3.12
C TRP A 34 6.12 10.39 2.77
N LYS A 35 7.37 10.66 2.38
CA LYS A 35 8.36 9.60 2.10
C LYS A 35 8.64 8.75 3.33
N TYR A 36 8.84 9.39 4.48
CA TYR A 36 9.04 8.69 5.75
C TYR A 36 7.89 7.74 6.09
N ILE A 37 6.64 8.17 5.86
CA ILE A 37 5.46 7.31 6.08
C ILE A 37 5.50 6.11 5.13
N LYS A 38 5.78 6.31 3.83
CA LYS A 38 5.92 5.20 2.86
C LYS A 38 7.04 4.23 3.22
N ASP A 39 8.13 4.72 3.80
CA ASP A 39 9.29 3.90 4.19
C ASP A 39 9.08 3.18 5.54
N LYS A 40 8.17 3.68 6.38
CA LYS A 40 7.94 3.18 7.76
C LYS A 40 6.58 2.53 7.98
N CYS A 41 5.71 2.50 6.98
CA CYS A 41 4.49 1.71 7.05
C CYS A 41 4.81 0.22 7.00
N ASP A 42 3.83 -0.60 7.37
CA ASP A 42 3.94 -2.04 7.25
C ASP A 42 3.75 -2.52 5.80
N VAL A 43 3.75 -3.85 5.63
CA VAL A 43 3.60 -4.51 4.32
C VAL A 43 2.32 -4.12 3.58
N ALA A 44 1.27 -3.70 4.29
CA ALA A 44 -0.01 -3.32 3.69
C ALA A 44 -0.15 -1.79 3.52
N GLY A 45 0.86 -1.00 3.89
CA GLY A 45 0.76 0.45 3.84
C GLY A 45 0.05 1.06 5.05
N VAL A 46 0.03 0.35 6.18
CA VAL A 46 -0.47 0.87 7.46
C VAL A 46 0.68 1.42 8.29
N TRP A 47 0.58 2.69 8.67
CA TRP A 47 1.56 3.39 9.50
C TRP A 47 0.97 3.74 10.87
N LYS A 48 1.73 3.54 11.93
CA LYS A 48 1.39 4.06 13.27
C LYS A 48 2.01 5.44 13.43
N PRO A 49 1.23 6.53 13.53
CA PRO A 49 1.80 7.86 13.63
C PRO A 49 2.75 8.02 14.81
N ASN A 50 3.96 8.49 14.50
CA ASN A 50 4.97 8.86 15.49
C ASN A 50 5.70 10.13 15.03
N VAL A 51 5.02 11.26 15.13
CA VAL A 51 5.56 12.56 14.72
C VAL A 51 6.78 12.94 15.54
N ALA A 52 6.82 12.60 16.84
CA ALA A 52 7.95 12.90 17.71
C ALA A 52 9.25 12.26 17.19
N MET A 53 9.20 11.00 16.76
CA MET A 53 10.37 10.34 16.17
C MET A 53 10.81 11.01 14.86
N PHE A 54 9.87 11.31 13.97
CA PHE A 54 10.18 12.00 12.72
C PHE A 54 10.83 13.38 12.95
N GLN A 55 10.26 14.19 13.84
CA GLN A 55 10.79 15.50 14.18
C GLN A 55 12.16 15.39 14.87
N ALA A 56 12.36 14.37 15.73
CA ALA A 56 13.64 14.17 16.41
C ALA A 56 14.79 13.86 15.44
N ILE A 57 14.55 13.02 14.42
CA ILE A 57 15.58 12.60 13.45
C ILE A 57 15.80 13.63 12.34
N THR A 58 14.74 14.32 11.87
CA THR A 58 14.83 15.25 10.74
C THR A 58 15.02 16.70 11.14
N LYS A 59 14.72 17.05 12.39
CA LYS A 59 14.63 18.43 12.92
C LYS A 59 13.55 19.29 12.26
N PHE A 60 12.69 18.71 11.42
CA PHE A 60 11.52 19.41 10.93
C PHE A 60 10.45 19.55 12.01
N ASN A 61 9.73 20.67 11.99
CA ASN A 61 8.54 20.86 12.79
C ASN A 61 7.31 20.73 11.90
N VAL A 62 6.50 19.71 12.14
CA VAL A 62 5.36 19.33 11.30
C VAL A 62 4.12 19.07 12.14
N SER A 63 2.94 19.45 11.64
CA SER A 63 1.65 19.09 12.20
C SER A 63 1.03 17.98 11.36
N LEU A 64 0.65 16.86 12.00
CA LEU A 64 -0.01 15.75 11.32
C LEU A 64 -1.37 16.15 10.74
N ASP A 65 -2.15 16.98 11.44
CA ASP A 65 -3.44 17.46 10.94
C ASP A 65 -3.29 18.36 9.71
N SER A 66 -2.31 19.26 9.74
CA SER A 66 -2.00 20.12 8.59
C SER A 66 -1.52 19.30 7.40
N PHE A 67 -0.69 18.28 7.66
CA PHE A 67 -0.24 17.34 6.64
C PHE A 67 -1.42 16.58 6.02
N LEU A 68 -2.31 16.00 6.84
CA LEU A 68 -3.49 15.27 6.37
C LEU A 68 -4.39 16.13 5.49
N LYS A 69 -4.64 17.39 5.88
CA LYS A 69 -5.42 18.34 5.07
C LYS A 69 -4.79 18.57 3.70
N LYS A 70 -3.46 18.76 3.64
CA LYS A 70 -2.75 18.99 2.38
C LYS A 70 -2.73 17.75 1.49
N VAL A 71 -2.30 16.61 2.02
CA VAL A 71 -2.12 15.37 1.23
C VAL A 71 -3.45 14.84 0.68
N ASN A 72 -4.54 15.04 1.42
CA ASN A 72 -5.88 14.61 1.02
C ASN A 72 -6.70 15.68 0.27
N GLY A 73 -6.18 16.89 0.08
CA GLY A 73 -6.96 18.05 -0.37
C GLY A 73 -7.70 17.90 -1.71
N GLY A 74 -7.20 17.05 -2.61
CA GLY A 74 -7.88 16.74 -3.88
C GLY A 74 -8.16 15.24 -4.12
N LYS A 75 -7.47 14.36 -3.41
CA LYS A 75 -7.60 12.90 -3.55
C LYS A 75 -7.29 12.27 -2.21
N LEU A 76 -8.13 11.34 -1.77
CA LEU A 76 -7.90 10.59 -0.54
C LEU A 76 -6.65 9.69 -0.72
N ARG A 77 -5.54 10.12 -0.13
CA ARG A 77 -4.23 9.44 -0.15
C ARG A 77 -3.93 8.74 1.17
N ILE A 78 -4.47 9.25 2.28
CA ILE A 78 -4.35 8.65 3.62
C ILE A 78 -5.73 8.57 4.26
N ILE A 79 -6.04 7.41 4.84
CA ILE A 79 -7.23 7.17 5.67
C ILE A 79 -6.78 7.03 7.11
N VAL A 80 -7.38 7.82 8.02
CA VAL A 80 -7.19 7.62 9.46
C VAL A 80 -8.17 6.56 9.91
N LEU A 81 -7.65 5.44 10.41
CA LEU A 81 -8.42 4.32 10.91
C LEU A 81 -8.90 4.57 12.33
N GLU A 82 -9.91 3.83 12.78
CA GLU A 82 -10.49 3.95 14.13
C GLU A 82 -9.45 3.76 15.25
N ASN A 83 -8.44 2.91 15.01
CA ASN A 83 -7.35 2.66 15.94
C ASN A 83 -6.25 3.75 15.92
N GLY A 84 -6.47 4.86 15.21
CA GLY A 84 -5.54 5.99 15.08
C GLY A 84 -4.37 5.75 14.11
N ARG A 85 -4.29 4.58 13.47
CA ARG A 85 -3.29 4.30 12.43
C ARG A 85 -3.71 4.88 11.10
N TRP A 86 -2.74 5.07 10.22
CA TRP A 86 -2.94 5.66 8.91
C TRP A 86 -2.76 4.60 7.84
N PHE A 87 -3.73 4.46 6.95
CA PHE A 87 -3.68 3.55 5.82
C PHE A 87 -3.48 4.32 4.52
N ILE A 88 -2.64 3.80 3.63
CA ILE A 88 -2.38 4.35 2.29
C ILE A 88 -3.07 3.47 1.24
N PRO A 89 -4.30 3.82 0.77
CA PRO A 89 -5.08 3.04 -0.20
C PRO A 89 -4.34 2.52 -1.43
N GLY A 90 -3.40 3.31 -1.95
CA GLY A 90 -2.65 3.00 -3.17
C GLY A 90 -1.39 2.14 -2.96
N PHE A 91 -0.99 1.89 -1.72
CA PHE A 91 0.33 1.31 -1.41
C PHE A 91 0.47 -0.12 -1.95
N ILE A 92 -0.50 -1.00 -1.68
CA ILE A 92 -0.44 -2.40 -2.12
C ILE A 92 -0.35 -2.52 -3.64
N LYS A 93 -1.19 -1.75 -4.36
CA LYS A 93 -1.15 -1.70 -5.83
C LYS A 93 0.22 -1.25 -6.32
N PHE A 94 0.75 -0.17 -5.77
CA PHE A 94 2.05 0.37 -6.15
C PHE A 94 3.21 -0.62 -5.88
N GLN A 95 3.22 -1.27 -4.72
CA GLN A 95 4.33 -2.14 -4.32
C GLN A 95 4.34 -3.48 -5.05
N TYR A 96 3.17 -4.10 -5.25
CA TYR A 96 3.09 -5.51 -5.64
C TYR A 96 2.33 -5.76 -6.94
N PHE A 97 1.54 -4.78 -7.40
CA PHE A 97 0.66 -4.91 -8.56
C PHE A 97 0.72 -3.70 -9.49
N ASN A 98 1.90 -3.10 -9.66
CA ASN A 98 2.08 -1.84 -10.39
C ASN A 98 1.79 -1.93 -11.90
N LYS A 99 1.72 -3.14 -12.46
CA LYS A 99 1.36 -3.40 -13.86
C LYS A 99 -0.12 -3.70 -14.05
N GLN A 100 -0.87 -3.83 -12.97
CA GLN A 100 -2.27 -4.23 -13.00
C GLN A 100 -3.15 -3.06 -12.61
N GLN A 101 -4.28 -2.87 -13.30
CA GLN A 101 -5.27 -1.89 -12.84
C GLN A 101 -6.06 -2.41 -11.64
N GLU A 102 -6.34 -3.70 -11.64
CA GLU A 102 -7.09 -4.43 -10.64
C GLU A 102 -6.35 -5.71 -10.26
N PHE A 103 -6.50 -6.18 -9.03
CA PHE A 103 -5.82 -7.37 -8.53
C PHE A 103 -6.63 -8.12 -7.47
N GLU A 104 -6.30 -9.39 -7.30
CA GLU A 104 -6.86 -10.26 -6.28
C GLU A 104 -5.81 -10.65 -5.25
N LEU A 105 -6.22 -10.74 -3.98
CA LEU A 105 -5.38 -11.34 -2.95
C LEU A 105 -5.64 -12.85 -2.87
N LEU A 106 -4.79 -13.61 -3.52
CA LEU A 106 -4.75 -15.08 -3.42
C LEU A 106 -4.12 -15.53 -2.09
N LEU A 107 -4.90 -15.99 -1.11
CA LEU A 107 -4.41 -16.31 0.25
C LEU A 107 -3.52 -17.56 0.35
N ASN A 108 -3.33 -18.28 -0.75
CA ASN A 108 -2.31 -19.33 -0.87
C ASN A 108 -0.88 -18.76 -1.04
N ASN A 109 -0.76 -17.49 -1.45
CA ASN A 109 0.52 -16.78 -1.53
C ASN A 109 0.86 -16.20 -0.13
N PRO A 110 2.06 -16.50 0.45
CA PRO A 110 2.44 -15.99 1.77
C PRO A 110 2.44 -14.46 1.89
N LEU A 111 2.84 -13.74 0.83
CA LEU A 111 2.81 -12.28 0.82
C LEU A 111 1.37 -11.78 0.90
N HIS A 112 0.48 -12.30 0.06
CA HIS A 112 -0.93 -11.90 0.04
C HIS A 112 -1.62 -12.21 1.37
N LYS A 113 -1.28 -13.35 1.99
CA LYS A 113 -1.73 -13.70 3.33
C LYS A 113 -1.30 -12.66 4.37
N SER A 114 -0.03 -12.24 4.35
CA SER A 114 0.48 -11.20 5.26
C SER A 114 -0.18 -9.84 5.01
N LEU A 115 -0.41 -9.45 3.75
CA LEU A 115 -1.17 -8.24 3.40
C LEU A 115 -2.57 -8.29 4.01
N TYR A 116 -3.31 -9.37 3.76
CA TYR A 116 -4.67 -9.56 4.28
C TYR A 116 -4.70 -9.57 5.81
N GLN A 117 -3.72 -10.21 6.47
CA GLN A 117 -3.60 -10.21 7.92
C GLN A 117 -3.39 -8.81 8.49
N SER A 118 -2.54 -7.98 7.89
CA SER A 118 -2.38 -6.59 8.33
C SER A 118 -3.67 -5.79 8.12
N LEU A 119 -4.29 -5.87 6.95
CA LEU A 119 -5.56 -5.18 6.67
C LEU A 119 -6.63 -5.53 7.72
N ASN A 120 -6.81 -6.82 8.00
CA ASN A 120 -7.79 -7.30 8.98
C ASN A 120 -7.44 -6.90 10.42
N THR A 121 -6.16 -7.00 10.81
CA THR A 121 -5.69 -6.60 12.16
C THR A 121 -5.94 -5.12 12.45
N ASN A 122 -5.88 -4.30 11.40
CA ASN A 122 -6.10 -2.86 11.51
C ASN A 122 -7.54 -2.43 11.16
N SER A 123 -8.47 -3.39 10.95
CA SER A 123 -9.86 -3.12 10.56
C SER A 123 -9.98 -2.23 9.32
N VAL A 124 -9.11 -2.41 8.34
CA VAL A 124 -9.17 -1.68 7.06
C VAL A 124 -10.32 -2.21 6.22
N ASP A 125 -11.20 -1.31 5.77
CA ASP A 125 -12.20 -1.63 4.75
C ASP A 125 -11.51 -2.07 3.44
N LEU A 126 -11.80 -3.29 2.99
CA LEU A 126 -11.23 -3.82 1.75
C LEU A 126 -11.63 -2.99 0.53
N GLY A 127 -12.80 -2.34 0.55
CA GLY A 127 -13.23 -1.41 -0.50
C GLY A 127 -12.36 -0.14 -0.59
N ALA A 128 -11.64 0.19 0.48
CA ALA A 128 -10.68 1.28 0.48
C ALA A 128 -9.33 0.92 -0.15
N VAL A 129 -9.03 -0.37 -0.36
CA VAL A 129 -7.79 -0.82 -1.00
C VAL A 129 -7.89 -0.58 -2.51
N ARG A 130 -7.14 0.39 -3.04
CA ARG A 130 -7.31 0.84 -4.42
C ARG A 130 -6.91 -0.25 -5.42
N GLY A 131 -7.87 -0.72 -6.21
CA GLY A 131 -7.68 -1.76 -7.23
C GLY A 131 -7.86 -3.19 -6.73
N LEU A 132 -8.18 -3.40 -5.45
CA LEU A 132 -8.53 -4.74 -4.97
C LEU A 132 -9.95 -5.09 -5.42
N ILE A 133 -10.10 -6.20 -6.15
CA ILE A 133 -11.42 -6.68 -6.61
C ILE A 133 -11.95 -7.87 -5.81
N ALA A 134 -11.06 -8.74 -5.30
CA ALA A 134 -11.45 -9.89 -4.50
C ALA A 134 -10.32 -10.41 -3.61
N VAL A 135 -10.70 -11.14 -2.55
CA VAL A 135 -9.80 -11.94 -1.72
C VAL A 135 -10.19 -13.40 -1.91
N CYS A 136 -9.31 -14.18 -2.54
CA CYS A 136 -9.58 -15.56 -2.92
C CYS A 136 -8.94 -16.52 -1.91
N GLN A 137 -9.77 -17.34 -1.27
CA GLN A 137 -9.29 -18.41 -0.40
C GLN A 137 -8.95 -19.65 -1.22
N PRO A 138 -7.95 -20.45 -0.80
CA PRO A 138 -7.72 -21.76 -1.43
C PRO A 138 -8.99 -22.61 -1.33
N SER A 139 -9.44 -23.17 -2.46
CA SER A 139 -10.54 -24.14 -2.48
C SER A 139 -10.13 -25.36 -1.66
N LYS A 140 -10.98 -25.77 -0.71
CA LYS A 140 -10.89 -27.09 -0.08
C LYS A 140 -11.46 -28.14 -1.06
N ASP A 141 -10.77 -28.42 -2.14
CA ASP A 141 -11.10 -29.62 -2.91
C ASP A 141 -10.52 -30.85 -2.21
N LYS A 142 -11.48 -31.67 -1.76
CA LYS A 142 -11.34 -32.89 -0.98
C LYS A 142 -10.49 -33.94 -1.70
N ASP A 143 -9.76 -34.70 -0.88
CA ASP A 143 -9.22 -36.02 -1.21
C ASP A 143 -10.15 -36.84 -2.11
N LYS A 144 -9.66 -37.24 -3.29
CA LYS A 144 -10.18 -38.39 -4.04
C LYS A 144 -9.03 -39.27 -4.51
N VAL A 145 -8.72 -40.25 -3.65
CA VAL A 145 -8.34 -41.64 -3.91
C VAL A 145 -7.60 -41.92 -5.23
N LYS A 146 -6.33 -42.31 -5.11
CA LYS A 146 -5.75 -43.36 -5.96
C LYS A 146 -5.05 -44.41 -5.09
N ASP A 147 -5.86 -45.20 -4.39
CA ASP A 147 -5.52 -46.62 -4.25
C ASP A 147 -5.74 -47.28 -5.61
N LYS A 148 -4.64 -47.74 -6.23
CA LYS A 148 -4.69 -48.89 -7.13
C LYS A 148 -3.36 -49.64 -7.06
N LYS A 149 -3.38 -50.71 -6.26
CA LYS A 149 -2.58 -51.94 -6.37
C LYS A 149 -2.25 -52.31 -7.82
N LYS A 150 -1.03 -52.81 -8.02
CA LYS A 150 -0.64 -53.98 -8.83
C LYS A 150 0.90 -53.99 -8.89
N SER A 151 1.62 -55.09 -8.83
CA SER A 151 1.41 -56.51 -8.48
C SER A 151 2.81 -57.07 -8.30
#